data_AF-A0A962QFX7-F1
#
_entry.id   AF-A0A962QFX7-F1
#
_cell.length_a   1.000
_cell.length_b   1.000
_cell.length_c   1.000
_cell.angle_alpha   90.00
_cell.angle_beta   90.00
_cell.angle_gamma   90.00
#
_symmetry.space_group_name_H-M   'P 1'
#
loop_
_entity.id
_entity.type
_entity.pdbx_description
1 polymer ?
#
loop_
_entity_poly.entity_id
_entity_poly.type
_entity_poly.pdbx_seq_one_letter_code
_entity_poly.pdbx_strand_id
1 'polypeptide(L)'
;GFSADLKTLLALSRQPVADAAGIYAPAPDPDDQALEQLIDQLRAQGQRVIRALADTSDAAIDPASLGCDRILQQLNEGWCVQTLDSYAVTQP
;
A
#
# COMPACT_ATOMS: atom_id res chain seq x y z
N GLY A 1 -5.32 -37.13 15.88
CA GLY A 1 -5.16 -35.77 15.32
C GLY A 1 -3.69 -35.43 15.29
N PHE A 2 -3.21 -34.78 14.22
CA PHE A 2 -1.83 -34.32 14.08
C PHE A 2 -1.77 -32.83 14.44
N SER A 3 -0.79 -32.43 15.24
CA SER A 3 -0.53 -31.02 15.58
C SER A 3 0.83 -30.66 15.01
N ALA A 4 0.87 -29.71 14.08
CA ALA A 4 2.10 -29.18 13.54
C ALA A 4 2.37 -27.81 14.17
N ASP A 5 3.59 -27.59 14.63
CA ASP A 5 4.01 -26.28 15.13
C ASP A 5 4.34 -25.36 13.94
N LEU A 6 3.43 -24.42 13.65
CA LEU A 6 3.56 -23.52 12.51
C LEU A 6 4.81 -22.64 12.60
N LYS A 7 5.26 -22.29 13.82
CA LYS A 7 6.47 -21.49 14.06
C LYS A 7 7.73 -22.25 13.63
N THR A 8 7.81 -23.54 13.98
CA THR A 8 8.88 -24.45 13.57
C THR A 8 8.89 -24.64 12.05
N LEU A 9 7.72 -24.79 11.45
CA LEU A 9 7.59 -24.88 9.99
C LEU A 9 8.05 -23.59 9.29
N LEU A 10 7.69 -22.42 9.83
CA LEU A 10 8.10 -21.12 9.27
C LEU A 10 9.62 -20.93 9.38
N ALA A 11 10.23 -21.28 10.52
CA ALA A 11 11.67 -21.19 10.74
C ALA A 11 12.48 -22.16 9.87
N LEU A 12 11.90 -23.33 9.55
CA LEU A 12 12.49 -24.31 8.63
C LEU A 12 12.19 -23.99 7.16
N SER A 13 11.24 -23.09 6.89
CA SER A 13 10.93 -22.67 5.53
C SER A 13 12.08 -21.81 4.99
N ARG A 14 12.56 -22.17 3.80
CA ARG A 14 13.55 -21.38 3.04
C ARG A 14 12.89 -20.48 2.01
N GLN A 15 11.58 -20.26 2.16
CA GLN A 15 10.83 -19.50 1.17
C GLN A 15 11.22 -18.03 1.33
N PRO A 16 11.73 -17.38 0.27
CA PRO A 16 11.97 -15.96 0.33
C PRO A 16 10.62 -15.29 0.63
N VAL A 17 10.57 -14.56 1.74
CA VAL A 17 9.48 -13.63 1.97
C VAL A 17 9.64 -12.56 0.91
N ALA A 18 8.75 -12.56 -0.07
CA ALA A 18 8.68 -11.44 -1.00
C ALA A 18 8.42 -10.19 -0.15
N ASP A 19 9.27 -9.18 -0.30
CA ASP A 19 9.04 -7.88 0.32
C ASP A 19 7.65 -7.42 -0.14
N ALA A 20 6.72 -7.30 0.81
CA ALA A 20 5.32 -7.07 0.51
C ALA A 20 5.14 -5.60 0.12
N ALA A 21 5.45 -5.32 -1.14
CA ALA A 21 5.45 -4.01 -1.75
C ALA A 21 4.02 -3.43 -1.75
N GLY A 22 3.79 -2.44 -0.88
CA GLY A 22 2.50 -1.80 -0.68
C GLY A 22 2.23 -0.62 -1.62
N ILE A 23 0.96 -0.35 -1.87
CA ILE A 23 0.48 0.85 -2.55
C ILE A 23 -0.09 1.79 -1.49
N TYR A 24 0.47 2.98 -1.35
CA TYR A 24 -0.04 4.02 -0.49
C TYR A 24 -1.23 4.74 -1.15
N ALA A 25 -2.33 4.89 -0.44
CA ALA A 25 -3.51 5.61 -0.87
C ALA A 25 -3.76 6.81 0.07
N PRO A 26 -4.12 7.98 -0.47
CA PRO A 26 -4.46 9.13 0.36
C PRO A 26 -5.74 8.92 1.17
N ALA A 27 -6.01 9.89 2.06
CA ALA A 27 -7.16 9.84 2.95
C ALA A 27 -8.47 9.76 2.15
N PRO A 28 -9.52 9.12 2.71
CA PRO A 28 -10.84 9.15 2.09
C PRO A 28 -11.34 10.56 1.95
N ASP A 29 -11.69 10.91 0.72
CA ASP A 29 -12.57 12.04 0.44
C ASP A 29 -13.96 11.47 0.09
N PRO A 30 -15.04 11.96 0.71
CA PRO A 30 -16.39 11.42 0.51
C PRO A 30 -16.90 11.56 -0.93
N ASP A 31 -16.34 12.46 -1.74
CA ASP A 31 -16.75 12.67 -3.14
C ASP A 31 -15.95 11.80 -4.13
N ASP A 32 -14.85 11.17 -3.69
CA ASP A 32 -13.88 10.54 -4.60
C ASP A 32 -14.16 9.03 -4.79
N GLN A 33 -15.31 8.73 -5.38
CA GLN A 33 -15.74 7.35 -5.66
C GLN A 33 -14.76 6.60 -6.60
N ALA A 34 -14.06 7.33 -7.47
CA ALA A 34 -13.05 6.76 -8.37
C ALA A 34 -11.85 6.20 -7.60
N LEU A 35 -11.42 6.86 -6.52
CA LEU A 35 -10.36 6.37 -5.63
C LEU A 35 -10.78 5.05 -4.98
N GLU A 36 -12.00 4.99 -4.44
CA GLU A 36 -12.51 3.78 -3.78
C GLU A 36 -12.58 2.60 -4.75
N GLN A 37 -13.10 2.81 -5.96
CA GLN A 37 -13.16 1.74 -6.97
C GLN A 37 -11.78 1.24 -7.37
N LEU A 38 -10.79 2.13 -7.46
CA LEU A 38 -9.43 1.74 -7.77
C LEU A 38 -8.80 0.94 -6.62
N ILE A 39 -9.00 1.37 -5.37
CA ILE A 39 -8.51 0.66 -4.17
C ILE A 39 -9.11 -0.75 -4.11
N ASP A 40 -10.42 -0.88 -4.33
CA ASP A 40 -11.11 -2.18 -4.31
C ASP A 40 -10.57 -3.11 -5.40
N GLN A 41 -10.38 -2.59 -6.62
CA GLN A 41 -9.76 -3.35 -7.72
C GLN A 41 -8.33 -3.80 -7.41
N LEU A 42 -7.51 -2.95 -6.79
CA LEU A 42 -6.15 -3.29 -6.41
C LEU A 42 -6.13 -4.38 -5.33
N ARG A 43 -7.01 -4.29 -4.33
CA ARG A 43 -7.16 -5.30 -3.28
C ARG A 43 -7.68 -6.63 -3.83
N ALA A 44 -8.63 -6.59 -4.77
CA ALA A 44 -9.14 -7.78 -5.46
C ALA A 44 -8.06 -8.50 -6.27
N GLN A 45 -7.06 -7.77 -6.78
CA GLN A 45 -5.88 -8.32 -7.45
C GLN A 45 -4.82 -8.86 -6.48
N GLY A 46 -5.08 -8.86 -5.16
CA GLY A 46 -4.14 -9.28 -4.14
C GLY A 46 -3.05 -8.26 -3.83
N GLN A 47 -3.18 -7.01 -4.29
CA GLN A 47 -2.26 -5.94 -3.93
C GLN A 47 -2.54 -5.45 -2.51
N ARG A 48 -1.47 -5.13 -1.77
CA ARG A 48 -1.58 -4.53 -0.44
C ARG A 48 -1.74 -3.02 -0.59
N VAL A 49 -2.90 -2.48 -0.21
CA VAL A 49 -3.17 -1.04 -0.26
C VAL A 49 -3.27 -0.46 1.15
N ILE A 50 -2.34 0.43 1.50
CA ILE A 50 -2.26 1.11 2.79
C ILE A 50 -2.86 2.50 2.64
N ARG A 51 -3.84 2.84 3.48
CA ARG A 51 -4.58 4.09 3.37
C ARG A 51 -4.14 5.08 4.45
N ALA A 52 -3.96 6.34 4.08
CA ALA A 52 -3.80 7.43 5.01
C ALA A 52 -5.09 7.60 5.85
N LEU A 53 -4.93 7.91 7.13
CA LEU A 53 -6.05 8.24 7.99
C LEU A 53 -6.32 9.75 7.92
N ALA A 54 -7.59 10.14 7.92
CA ALA A 54 -8.01 11.53 7.77
C ALA A 54 -7.68 12.42 8.99
N ASP A 55 -7.36 11.81 10.14
CA ASP A 55 -7.13 12.48 11.43
C ASP A 55 -5.67 12.89 11.66
N THR A 56 -4.73 12.45 10.82
CA THR A 56 -3.32 12.84 10.94
C THR A 56 -3.08 14.18 10.25
N SER A 57 -3.59 15.27 10.84
CA SER A 57 -3.44 16.63 10.30
C SER A 57 -2.01 17.21 10.30
N ASP A 58 -0.98 16.50 10.79
CA ASP A 58 0.36 17.10 10.91
C ASP A 58 1.55 16.16 10.62
N ALA A 59 1.31 14.91 10.25
CA ALA A 59 2.38 14.00 9.85
C ALA A 59 1.91 13.13 8.69
N ALA A 60 2.18 13.57 7.46
CA ALA A 60 2.17 12.67 6.32
C ALA A 60 3.15 11.53 6.65
N ILE A 61 2.63 10.35 6.98
CA ILE A 61 3.46 9.20 7.27
C ILE A 61 4.18 8.86 5.96
N ASP A 62 5.50 8.79 6.05
CA ASP A 62 6.32 8.44 4.90
C ASP A 62 5.92 7.04 4.38
N PRO A 63 5.49 6.92 3.11
CA PRO A 63 5.00 5.66 2.56
C PRO A 63 6.09 4.58 2.48
N ALA A 64 7.36 4.95 2.32
CA ALA A 64 8.46 3.99 2.32
C ALA A 64 8.64 3.35 3.72
N SER A 65 8.40 4.11 4.80
CA SER A 65 8.41 3.61 6.17
C SER A 65 7.30 2.59 6.47
N LEU A 66 6.24 2.56 5.65
CA LEU A 66 5.14 1.58 5.72
C LEU A 66 5.40 0.33 4.87
N GLY A 67 6.54 0.26 4.17
CA GLY A 67 6.85 -0.78 3.20
C GLY A 67 6.05 -0.63 1.90
N CYS A 68 5.58 0.57 1.59
CA CYS A 68 5.04 0.86 0.27
C CYS A 68 6.18 1.05 -0.73
N ASP A 69 5.97 0.59 -1.96
CA ASP A 69 6.82 0.84 -3.12
C ASP A 69 6.14 1.78 -4.14
N ARG A 70 4.81 1.95 -3.99
CA ARG A 70 3.95 2.70 -4.89
C ARG A 70 3.02 3.63 -4.13
N ILE A 71 2.51 4.63 -4.82
CA ILE A 71 1.55 5.61 -4.31
C ILE A 71 0.46 5.87 -5.35
N LEU A 72 -0.78 6.05 -4.89
CA LEU A 72 -1.87 6.59 -5.67
C LEU A 72 -1.79 8.11 -5.65
N GLN A 73 -1.57 8.69 -6.83
CA GLN A 73 -1.56 10.13 -7.03
C GLN A 73 -2.69 10.52 -7.97
N GLN A 74 -3.42 11.57 -7.60
CA GLN A 74 -4.40 12.19 -8.48
C GLN A 74 -3.64 13.04 -9.50
N LEU A 75 -3.69 12.63 -10.76
CA LEU A 75 -3.20 13.37 -11.91
C LEU A 75 -4.37 14.00 -12.64
N ASN A 76 -4.09 14.85 -13.63
CA ASN A 76 -5.10 15.60 -14.38
C ASN A 76 -6.24 14.74 -14.98
N GLU A 77 -5.96 13.46 -15.29
CA GLU A 77 -6.91 12.53 -15.92
C GLU A 77 -7.48 11.48 -14.94
N GLY A 78 -7.14 11.57 -13.64
CA GLY A 78 -7.64 10.67 -12.59
C GLY A 78 -6.54 10.07 -11.72
N TRP A 79 -6.91 9.00 -10.99
CA TRP A 79 -6.00 8.31 -10.08
C TRP A 79 -5.04 7.39 -10.82
N CYS A 80 -3.74 7.61 -10.64
CA CYS A 80 -2.69 6.76 -11.19
C CYS A 80 -1.78 6.21 -10.09
N VAL A 81 -1.36 4.96 -10.27
CA VAL A 81 -0.33 4.33 -9.42
C VAL A 81 1.04 4.75 -9.94
N GLN A 82 1.83 5.44 -9.12
CA GLN A 82 3.23 5.76 -9.38
C GLN A 82 4.15 5.01 -8.44
N THR A 83 5.39 4.77 -8.87
CA THR A 83 6.43 4.24 -7.99
C THR A 83 6.96 5.37 -7.08
N LEU A 84 7.31 5.02 -5.84
CA LEU A 84 7.82 6.01 -4.88
C LEU A 84 9.15 6.61 -5.32
N ASP A 85 9.98 5.86 -6.07
CA ASP A 85 11.22 6.38 -6.67
C ASP A 85 10.98 7.59 -7.57
N SER A 86 9.89 7.58 -8.37
CA SER A 86 9.51 8.71 -9.21
C SER A 86 8.80 9.83 -8.43
N TYR A 87 8.15 9.50 -7.32
CA TYR A 87 7.44 10.48 -6.48
C TYR A 87 8.40 11.36 -5.67
N ALA A 88 9.45 10.77 -5.09
CA ALA A 88 10.44 11.49 -4.26
C ALA A 88 11.18 12.59 -5.02
N VAL A 89 11.32 12.48 -6.35
CA VAL A 89 11.95 13.51 -7.20
C VAL A 89 11.06 14.73 -7.43
N THR A 90 9.76 14.64 -7.13
CA THR A 90 8.76 15.66 -7.48
C THR A 90 8.33 16.54 -6.29
N GLN A 91 8.77 16.24 -5.07
CA GLN A 91 8.49 17.10 -3.90
C GLN A 91 9.60 18.15 -3.73
N PRO A 92 9.27 19.46 -3.67
CA PRO A 92 10.23 20.55 -3.49
C PRO A 92 10.85 20.60 -2.08
#